data_AF-A0A7C6DGJ6-F1
#
_entry.id   AF-A0A7C6DGJ6-F1
#
_cell.length_a   1.000
_cell.length_b   1.000
_cell.length_c   1.000
_cell.angle_alpha   90.00
_cell.angle_beta   90.00
_cell.angle_gamma   90.00
#
_symmetry.space_group_name_H-M   'P 1'
#
loop_
_entity.id
_entity.type
_entity.pdbx_description
1 polymer ?
#
loop_
_entity_poly.entity_id
_entity_poly.type
_entity_poly.pdbx_seq_one_letter_code
_entity_poly.pdbx_strand_id
1 'polypeptide(L)'
;MSNWFTRILFFLFAIIVFYFVSFFAESSKVIDFIRDQEDTFLTNDLHLIQTTAIANYHDGTDAYVYKNPLFSEHFISADSKFEINFRTYTFVTFKNTEAFHSIAFIANDIKIGDALRELDNKERPIIDVKITFTEPLVFNEQSYITSTETLAFVLDTNTAMFIINHDVLKSNDTFTEIKQMDFYYRLSESQSTLLLSLRNENEETMFLVDKFDESFDRNLSELTNENIQILSKINFENLEAHEDIYFDNTLMKQLNRYNKYYFIYLSITFVILGTLAYFFFFHKHVMIKYKGNKKMKQEQLDKFVQELANKNKGA
;
A
#
# COMPACT_ATOMS: atom_id res chain seq x y z
N MET A 1 19.77 34.03 -27.19
CA MET A 1 19.58 32.61 -26.82
C MET A 1 18.90 32.38 -25.46
N SER A 2 18.13 33.32 -24.88
CA SER A 2 17.91 33.31 -23.41
C SER A 2 16.47 33.11 -22.87
N ASN A 3 15.49 32.68 -23.67
CA ASN A 3 14.14 32.39 -23.12
C ASN A 3 13.72 30.92 -23.25
N TRP A 4 14.26 30.18 -24.22
CA TRP A 4 13.82 28.80 -24.51
C TRP A 4 14.21 27.83 -23.39
N PHE A 5 15.43 27.96 -22.86
CA PHE A 5 15.90 27.18 -21.72
C PHE A 5 15.00 27.36 -20.48
N THR A 6 14.62 28.59 -20.14
CA THR A 6 13.71 28.88 -19.03
C THR A 6 12.31 28.30 -19.26
N ARG A 7 11.82 28.29 -20.51
CA ARG A 7 10.52 27.64 -20.82
C ARG A 7 10.59 26.13 -20.58
N ILE A 8 11.64 25.48 -21.07
CA ILE A 8 11.85 24.04 -20.89
C ILE A 8 11.94 23.70 -19.40
N LEU A 9 12.75 24.46 -18.65
CA LEU A 9 12.91 24.25 -17.21
C LEU A 9 11.58 24.38 -16.47
N PHE A 10 10.74 25.35 -16.85
CA PHE A 10 9.41 25.50 -16.28
C PHE A 10 8.50 24.30 -16.58
N PHE A 11 8.51 23.76 -17.81
CA PHE A 11 7.71 22.57 -18.13
C PHE A 11 8.20 21.32 -17.39
N LEU A 12 9.51 21.12 -17.30
CA LEU A 12 10.09 20.03 -16.51
C LEU A 12 9.71 20.18 -15.03
N PHE A 13 9.82 21.38 -14.47
CA PHE A 13 9.38 21.67 -13.12
C PHE A 13 7.89 21.38 -12.92
N ALA A 14 7.03 21.80 -13.85
CA ALA A 14 5.60 21.52 -13.79
C ALA A 14 5.32 20.01 -13.79
N ILE A 15 5.96 19.23 -14.67
CA ILE A 15 5.83 17.77 -14.71
C ILE A 15 6.23 17.14 -13.37
N ILE A 16 7.37 17.57 -12.80
CA ILE A 16 7.86 17.08 -11.50
C ILE A 16 6.86 17.42 -10.38
N VAL A 17 6.34 18.65 -10.35
CA VAL A 17 5.34 19.07 -9.36
C VAL A 17 4.06 18.24 -9.49
N PHE A 18 3.55 18.04 -10.71
CA PHE A 18 2.38 17.19 -10.94
C PHE A 18 2.63 15.76 -10.50
N TYR A 19 3.81 15.20 -10.75
CA TYR A 19 4.18 13.87 -10.28
C TYR A 19 4.12 13.77 -8.74
N PHE A 20 4.78 14.68 -8.03
CA PHE A 20 4.78 14.67 -6.56
C PHE A 20 3.38 14.89 -5.97
N VAL A 21 2.59 15.78 -6.58
CA VAL A 21 1.22 16.06 -6.14
C VAL A 21 0.31 14.85 -6.34
N SER A 22 0.39 14.19 -7.50
CA SER A 22 -0.37 12.96 -7.76
C SER A 22 0.06 11.82 -6.84
N PHE A 23 1.37 11.68 -6.60
CA PHE A 23 1.89 10.68 -5.65
C PHE A 23 1.36 10.93 -4.23
N PHE A 24 1.39 12.17 -3.77
CA PHE A 24 0.85 12.56 -2.46
C PHE A 24 -0.67 12.36 -2.38
N ALA A 25 -1.40 12.64 -3.46
CA ALA A 25 -2.84 12.40 -3.56
C ALA A 25 -3.16 10.91 -3.41
N GLU A 26 -2.43 10.03 -4.11
CA GLU A 26 -2.63 8.57 -3.99
C GLU A 26 -2.30 8.07 -2.59
N SER A 27 -1.18 8.54 -2.03
CA SER A 27 -0.76 8.15 -0.67
C SER A 27 -1.80 8.56 0.37
N SER A 28 -2.32 9.78 0.28
CA SER A 28 -3.35 10.30 1.19
C SER A 28 -4.67 9.52 1.05
N LYS A 29 -5.06 9.22 -0.20
CA LYS A 29 -6.26 8.41 -0.50
C LYS A 29 -6.22 7.06 0.20
N VAL A 30 -5.06 6.41 0.19
CA VAL A 30 -4.88 5.05 0.72
C VAL A 30 -4.79 5.07 2.24
N ILE A 31 -4.00 5.99 2.80
CA ILE A 31 -3.84 6.13 4.25
C ILE A 31 -5.20 6.40 4.91
N ASP A 32 -5.96 7.35 4.38
CA ASP A 32 -7.26 7.69 4.97
C ASP A 32 -8.29 6.59 4.75
N PHE A 33 -8.26 5.89 3.62
CA PHE A 33 -9.10 4.72 3.40
C PHE A 33 -8.84 3.63 4.44
N ILE A 34 -7.57 3.23 4.66
CA ILE A 34 -7.23 2.20 5.65
C ILE A 34 -7.63 2.68 7.05
N ARG A 35 -7.35 3.94 7.42
CA ARG A 35 -7.68 4.49 8.74
C ARG A 35 -9.19 4.47 9.00
N ASP A 36 -10.02 4.76 8.00
CA ASP A 36 -11.48 4.69 8.15
C ASP A 36 -12.02 3.26 8.38
N GLN A 37 -11.25 2.23 8.00
CA GLN A 37 -11.65 0.82 8.21
C GLN A 37 -11.09 0.23 9.52
N GLU A 38 -10.31 1.00 10.29
CA GLU A 38 -9.52 0.50 11.42
C GLU A 38 -10.37 -0.26 12.45
N ASP A 39 -11.49 0.33 12.89
CA ASP A 39 -12.39 -0.29 13.86
C ASP A 39 -12.93 -1.65 13.39
N THR A 40 -13.20 -1.77 12.08
CA THR A 40 -13.76 -2.99 11.49
C THR A 40 -12.70 -4.08 11.38
N PHE A 41 -11.52 -3.75 10.84
CA PHE A 41 -10.49 -4.77 10.63
C PHE A 41 -9.78 -5.20 11.91
N LEU A 42 -9.80 -4.38 12.98
CA LEU A 42 -9.29 -4.77 14.31
C LEU A 42 -9.99 -6.01 14.89
N THR A 43 -11.22 -6.28 14.45
CA THR A 43 -12.04 -7.39 14.94
C THR A 43 -12.34 -8.43 13.88
N ASN A 44 -11.92 -8.21 12.62
CA ASN A 44 -12.26 -9.04 11.48
C ASN A 44 -11.08 -9.16 10.52
N ASP A 45 -10.33 -10.27 10.67
CA ASP A 45 -9.18 -10.61 9.82
C ASP A 45 -9.58 -10.67 8.32
N LEU A 46 -10.79 -11.12 7.99
CA LEU A 46 -11.25 -11.20 6.60
C LEU A 46 -11.40 -9.80 5.98
N HIS A 47 -11.92 -8.86 6.76
CA HIS A 47 -12.02 -7.45 6.36
C HIS A 47 -10.63 -6.80 6.27
N LEU A 48 -9.71 -7.15 7.16
CA LEU A 48 -8.32 -6.71 7.11
C LEU A 48 -7.65 -7.10 5.79
N ILE A 49 -7.77 -8.38 5.42
CA ILE A 49 -7.16 -8.93 4.21
C ILE A 49 -7.73 -8.22 2.99
N GLN A 50 -9.05 -8.11 2.89
CA GLN A 50 -9.70 -7.48 1.76
C GLN A 50 -9.32 -6.00 1.63
N THR A 51 -9.35 -5.27 2.76
CA THR A 51 -8.95 -3.85 2.82
C THR A 51 -7.51 -3.66 2.38
N THR A 52 -6.60 -4.50 2.87
CA THR A 52 -5.17 -4.40 2.55
C THR A 52 -4.89 -4.77 1.09
N ALA A 53 -5.54 -5.81 0.57
CA ALA A 53 -5.41 -6.18 -0.83
C ALA A 53 -5.87 -5.05 -1.77
N ILE A 54 -7.08 -4.52 -1.54
CA ILE A 54 -7.62 -3.37 -2.29
C ILE A 54 -6.68 -2.15 -2.17
N ALA A 55 -6.19 -1.88 -0.96
CA ALA A 55 -5.29 -0.77 -0.68
C ALA A 55 -3.90 -0.94 -1.31
N ASN A 56 -3.40 -2.16 -1.57
CA ASN A 56 -2.07 -2.40 -2.12
C ASN A 56 -2.06 -2.39 -3.67
N TYR A 57 -3.16 -2.78 -4.31
CA TYR A 57 -3.25 -2.80 -5.78
C TYR A 57 -3.68 -1.45 -6.38
N HIS A 58 -4.50 -0.67 -5.67
CA HIS A 58 -4.93 0.69 -6.04
C HIS A 58 -5.66 0.86 -7.39
N ASP A 59 -5.96 -0.23 -8.11
CA ASP A 59 -6.31 -0.21 -9.54
C ASP A 59 -7.69 -0.83 -9.85
N GLY A 60 -8.57 -0.92 -8.86
CA GLY A 60 -9.88 -1.55 -9.02
C GLY A 60 -9.87 -3.07 -8.86
N THR A 61 -8.74 -3.64 -8.41
CA THR A 61 -8.65 -5.05 -8.02
C THR A 61 -9.56 -5.36 -6.83
N ASP A 62 -10.50 -6.28 -7.03
CA ASP A 62 -11.31 -6.86 -5.96
C ASP A 62 -10.58 -8.05 -5.34
N ALA A 63 -10.82 -8.27 -4.05
CA ALA A 63 -10.25 -9.37 -3.28
C ALA A 63 -11.37 -10.19 -2.63
N TYR A 64 -11.26 -11.51 -2.73
CA TYR A 64 -12.22 -12.48 -2.20
C TYR A 64 -11.50 -13.41 -1.24
N VAL A 65 -11.92 -13.42 0.02
CA VAL A 65 -11.21 -14.11 1.10
C VAL A 65 -11.95 -15.38 1.47
N TYR A 66 -11.26 -16.50 1.57
CA TYR A 66 -11.86 -17.74 2.08
C TYR A 66 -12.04 -17.63 3.60
N LYS A 67 -13.26 -17.86 4.08
CA LYS A 67 -13.63 -17.59 5.49
C LYS A 67 -12.90 -18.48 6.49
N ASN A 68 -12.64 -19.73 6.12
CA ASN A 68 -12.00 -20.68 7.02
C ASN A 68 -10.47 -20.51 6.92
N PRO A 69 -9.77 -20.24 8.04
CA PRO A 69 -8.32 -20.16 8.03
C PRO A 69 -7.70 -21.53 7.70
N LEU A 70 -6.56 -21.53 7.01
CA LEU A 70 -5.76 -22.74 6.78
C LEU A 70 -4.97 -23.14 8.03
N PHE A 71 -4.66 -22.17 8.90
CA PHE A 71 -4.04 -22.38 10.20
C PHE A 71 -4.53 -21.30 11.16
N SER A 72 -4.81 -21.67 12.42
CA SER A 72 -5.20 -20.71 13.46
C SER A 72 -4.83 -21.26 14.83
N GLU A 73 -3.91 -20.59 15.52
CA GLU A 73 -3.52 -20.97 16.87
C GLU A 73 -3.18 -19.74 17.71
N HIS A 74 -3.50 -19.80 19.00
CA HIS A 74 -3.19 -18.75 19.97
C HIS A 74 -2.16 -19.26 20.98
N PHE A 75 -0.91 -18.88 20.74
CA PHE A 75 0.23 -19.30 21.56
C PHE A 75 0.39 -18.38 22.76
N ILE A 76 0.41 -18.96 23.97
CA ILE A 76 0.65 -18.23 25.22
C ILE A 76 1.68 -19.02 26.05
N SER A 77 2.76 -18.38 26.49
CA SER A 77 3.74 -19.03 27.38
C SER A 77 3.16 -19.29 28.77
N ALA A 78 3.68 -20.30 29.47
CA ALA A 78 3.22 -20.67 30.82
C ALA A 78 3.33 -19.52 31.85
N ASP A 79 4.29 -18.60 31.66
CA ASP A 79 4.47 -17.40 32.49
C ASP A 79 3.75 -16.15 31.93
N SER A 80 2.98 -16.32 30.85
CA SER A 80 2.24 -15.28 30.13
C SER A 80 3.08 -14.08 29.70
N LYS A 81 4.40 -14.25 29.57
CA LYS A 81 5.31 -13.22 29.07
C LYS A 81 5.35 -13.16 27.56
N PHE A 82 5.12 -14.29 26.89
CA PHE A 82 5.11 -14.38 25.44
C PHE A 82 3.71 -14.75 24.97
N GLU A 83 3.22 -14.05 23.96
CA GLU A 83 1.90 -14.26 23.37
C GLU A 83 1.95 -13.90 21.89
N ILE A 84 1.33 -14.73 21.06
CA ILE A 84 1.09 -14.45 19.64
C ILE A 84 -0.12 -15.25 19.19
N ASN A 85 -1.09 -14.56 18.61
CA ASN A 85 -2.23 -15.17 17.95
C ASN A 85 -1.97 -15.17 16.44
N PHE A 86 -1.77 -16.36 15.87
CA PHE A 86 -1.32 -16.50 14.49
C PHE A 86 -2.37 -17.21 13.64
N ARG A 87 -2.73 -16.58 12.52
CA ARG A 87 -3.73 -17.11 11.58
C ARG A 87 -3.26 -16.96 10.15
N THR A 88 -3.65 -17.92 9.32
CA THR A 88 -3.38 -17.90 7.89
C THR A 88 -4.67 -18.06 7.12
N TYR A 89 -4.86 -17.20 6.11
CA TYR A 89 -6.04 -17.23 5.25
C TYR A 89 -5.58 -17.23 3.79
N THR A 90 -6.34 -17.90 2.94
CA THR A 90 -6.19 -17.78 1.50
C THR A 90 -7.19 -16.78 0.93
N PHE A 91 -6.77 -16.05 -0.09
CA PHE A 91 -7.63 -15.15 -0.84
C PHE A 91 -7.21 -15.11 -2.30
N VAL A 92 -8.13 -14.68 -3.15
CA VAL A 92 -7.90 -14.48 -4.58
C VAL A 92 -8.20 -13.03 -4.94
N THR A 93 -7.33 -12.43 -5.73
CA THR A 93 -7.52 -11.08 -6.27
C THR A 93 -7.69 -11.13 -7.76
N PHE A 94 -8.61 -10.32 -8.29
CA PHE A 94 -8.88 -10.25 -9.72
C PHE A 94 -8.45 -8.90 -10.27
N LYS A 95 -7.53 -8.94 -11.23
CA LYS A 95 -7.15 -7.77 -12.02
C LYS A 95 -7.47 -8.04 -13.48
N ASN A 96 -8.44 -7.30 -14.00
CA ASN A 96 -9.02 -7.53 -15.33
C ASN A 96 -9.59 -8.96 -15.44
N THR A 97 -8.91 -9.85 -16.16
CA THR A 97 -9.29 -11.25 -16.39
C THR A 97 -8.36 -12.24 -15.69
N GLU A 98 -7.32 -11.75 -15.00
CA GLU A 98 -6.33 -12.59 -14.33
C GLU A 98 -6.64 -12.73 -12.85
N ALA A 99 -6.55 -13.95 -12.35
CA ALA A 99 -6.72 -14.30 -10.95
C ALA A 99 -5.34 -14.54 -10.34
N PHE A 100 -5.10 -13.92 -9.20
CA PHE A 100 -3.88 -14.12 -8.42
C PHE A 100 -4.24 -14.74 -7.07
N HIS A 101 -3.68 -15.91 -6.80
CA HIS A 101 -3.89 -16.61 -5.53
C HIS A 101 -2.85 -16.16 -4.51
N SER A 102 -3.28 -15.90 -3.28
CA SER A 102 -2.40 -15.38 -2.24
C SER A 102 -2.73 -15.98 -0.88
N ILE A 103 -1.75 -15.92 0.01
CA ILE A 103 -1.87 -16.29 1.42
C ILE A 103 -1.59 -15.04 2.24
N ALA A 104 -2.47 -14.75 3.20
CA ALA A 104 -2.26 -13.75 4.21
C ALA A 104 -1.88 -14.43 5.53
N PHE A 105 -0.80 -13.97 6.15
CA PHE A 105 -0.33 -14.39 7.45
C PHE A 105 -0.53 -13.25 8.43
N ILE A 106 -1.35 -13.47 9.45
CA ILE A 106 -1.77 -12.44 10.42
C ILE A 106 -1.28 -12.85 11.80
N ALA A 107 -0.58 -11.94 12.46
CA ALA A 107 -0.14 -12.06 13.85
C ALA A 107 -0.79 -10.93 14.67
N ASN A 108 -1.61 -11.31 15.63
CA ASN A 108 -2.30 -10.41 16.55
C ASN A 108 -1.82 -10.67 17.98
N ASP A 109 -2.18 -9.75 18.89
CA ASP A 109 -1.95 -9.89 20.34
C ASP A 109 -0.50 -10.21 20.70
N ILE A 110 0.44 -9.65 19.92
CA ILE A 110 1.86 -9.91 20.06
C ILE A 110 2.36 -9.33 21.39
N LYS A 111 2.87 -10.19 22.27
CA LYS A 111 3.48 -9.81 23.55
C LYS A 111 4.85 -10.45 23.67
N ILE A 112 5.85 -9.63 23.97
CA ILE A 112 7.24 -10.06 24.18
C ILE A 112 7.72 -9.52 25.53
N GLY A 113 7.72 -10.38 26.54
CA GLY A 113 8.12 -10.05 27.91
C GLY A 113 9.63 -9.99 28.15
N ASP A 114 10.42 -9.84 27.08
CA ASP A 114 11.86 -9.61 27.13
C ASP A 114 12.14 -8.10 27.24
N ALA A 115 12.95 -7.71 28.23
CA ALA A 115 13.30 -6.31 28.48
C ALA A 115 14.31 -5.75 27.47
N LEU A 116 15.05 -6.61 26.78
CA LEU A 116 16.08 -6.23 25.81
C LEU A 116 15.58 -6.21 24.36
N ARG A 117 14.29 -6.48 24.16
CA ARG A 117 13.66 -6.49 22.83
C ARG A 117 13.82 -5.14 22.14
N GLU A 118 14.11 -5.19 20.85
CA GLU A 118 14.11 -4.00 20.02
C GLU A 118 12.66 -3.63 19.66
N LEU A 119 12.39 -2.32 19.68
CA LEU A 119 11.08 -1.76 19.36
C LEU A 119 11.16 -0.90 18.11
N ASP A 120 10.08 -0.89 17.33
CA ASP A 120 9.91 0.04 16.23
C ASP A 120 9.67 1.48 16.73
N ASN A 121 9.47 2.40 15.79
CA ASN A 121 9.17 3.81 16.09
C ASN A 121 7.83 4.04 16.80
N LYS A 122 7.01 3.00 17.01
CA LYS A 122 5.73 3.03 17.72
C LYS A 122 5.73 2.12 18.96
N GLU A 123 6.90 1.79 19.49
CA GLU A 123 7.08 0.98 20.69
C GLU A 123 6.59 -0.49 20.57
N ARG A 124 6.52 -1.03 19.34
CA ARG A 124 6.11 -2.42 19.08
C ARG A 124 7.31 -3.32 18.81
N PRO A 125 7.28 -4.60 19.22
CA PRO A 125 8.40 -5.51 18.99
C PRO A 125 8.63 -5.74 17.49
N ILE A 126 9.90 -5.72 17.06
CA ILE A 126 10.26 -6.07 15.69
C ILE A 126 10.39 -7.59 15.58
N ILE A 127 9.59 -8.20 14.69
CA ILE A 127 9.57 -9.64 14.45
C ILE A 127 9.96 -9.92 13.00
N ASP A 128 10.96 -10.77 12.82
CA ASP A 128 11.38 -11.30 11.53
C ASP A 128 10.90 -12.74 11.38
N VAL A 129 10.31 -13.05 10.24
CA VAL A 129 9.81 -14.38 9.89
C VAL A 129 10.73 -14.96 8.83
N LYS A 130 11.45 -16.02 9.19
CA LYS A 130 12.22 -16.81 8.25
C LYS A 130 11.35 -17.94 7.72
N ILE A 131 11.16 -17.96 6.41
CA ILE A 131 10.36 -18.97 5.70
C ILE A 131 11.33 -19.87 4.94
N THR A 132 11.22 -21.17 5.14
CA THR A 132 11.98 -22.18 4.39
C THR A 132 11.02 -22.95 3.49
N PHE A 133 11.41 -23.09 2.22
CA PHE A 133 10.60 -23.77 1.21
C PHE A 133 11.06 -25.22 1.00
N THR A 134 10.16 -26.08 0.52
CA THR A 134 10.48 -27.48 0.19
C THR A 134 11.43 -27.58 -1.00
N GLU A 135 11.21 -26.75 -2.01
CA GLU A 135 12.08 -26.59 -3.17
C GLU A 135 12.58 -25.15 -3.33
N PRO A 136 13.78 -24.94 -3.90
CA PRO A 136 14.28 -23.60 -4.16
C PRO A 136 13.37 -22.83 -5.15
N LEU A 137 12.90 -21.68 -4.71
CA LEU A 137 12.11 -20.74 -5.52
C LEU A 137 13.02 -19.99 -6.48
N VAL A 138 12.61 -19.83 -7.74
CA VAL A 138 13.37 -19.04 -8.73
C VAL A 138 12.70 -17.69 -8.91
N PHE A 139 13.36 -16.63 -8.45
CA PHE A 139 12.91 -15.25 -8.62
C PHE A 139 14.02 -14.42 -9.24
N ASN A 140 13.73 -13.74 -10.36
CA ASN A 140 14.71 -12.94 -11.11
C ASN A 140 16.03 -13.69 -11.39
N GLU A 141 15.93 -14.93 -11.88
CA GLU A 141 17.07 -15.82 -12.20
C GLU A 141 17.94 -16.24 -11.00
N GLN A 142 17.50 -15.94 -9.77
CA GLN A 142 18.17 -16.34 -8.53
C GLN A 142 17.32 -17.36 -7.77
N SER A 143 18.00 -18.33 -7.18
CA SER A 143 17.37 -19.44 -6.47
C SER A 143 17.43 -19.22 -4.96
N TYR A 144 16.28 -19.32 -4.30
CA TYR A 144 16.11 -19.05 -2.87
C TYR A 144 15.44 -20.24 -2.20
N ILE A 145 16.10 -20.85 -1.22
CA ILE A 145 15.48 -21.88 -0.37
C ILE A 145 14.88 -21.30 0.92
N THR A 146 15.25 -20.07 1.26
CA THR A 146 14.71 -19.32 2.39
C THR A 146 14.42 -17.88 2.01
N SER A 147 13.31 -17.33 2.52
CA SER A 147 13.07 -15.88 2.58
C SER A 147 13.07 -15.40 4.04
N THR A 148 13.31 -14.11 4.26
CA THR A 148 13.15 -13.48 5.57
C THR A 148 12.38 -12.20 5.40
N GLU A 149 11.23 -12.12 6.05
CA GLU A 149 10.32 -10.97 5.99
C GLU A 149 10.18 -10.37 7.39
N THR A 150 10.17 -9.04 7.51
CA THR A 150 9.82 -8.40 8.78
C THR A 150 8.31 -8.19 8.83
N LEU A 151 7.67 -8.58 9.93
CA LEU A 151 6.25 -8.36 10.17
C LEU A 151 5.93 -6.86 10.11
N ALA A 152 5.02 -6.48 9.22
CA ALA A 152 4.55 -5.10 9.09
C ALA A 152 3.27 -4.92 9.89
N PHE A 153 3.30 -4.05 10.89
CA PHE A 153 2.11 -3.69 11.64
C PHE A 153 1.19 -2.78 10.83
N VAL A 154 -0.11 -3.07 10.89
CA VAL A 154 -1.15 -2.31 10.21
C VAL A 154 -1.44 -1.04 11.02
N LEU A 155 -1.10 0.13 10.46
CA LEU A 155 -1.27 1.42 11.12
C LEU A 155 -0.67 1.48 12.54
N ASP A 156 -1.47 1.87 13.53
CA ASP A 156 -1.13 2.00 14.96
C ASP A 156 -1.62 0.80 15.79
N THR A 157 -2.03 -0.28 15.12
CA THR A 157 -2.56 -1.49 15.77
C THR A 157 -1.45 -2.44 16.23
N ASN A 158 -1.81 -3.41 17.09
CA ASN A 158 -0.95 -4.55 17.44
C ASN A 158 -1.16 -5.76 16.51
N THR A 159 -1.77 -5.52 15.35
CA THR A 159 -1.97 -6.49 14.29
C THR A 159 -0.89 -6.32 13.24
N ALA A 160 -0.13 -7.38 12.98
CA ALA A 160 0.84 -7.44 11.91
C ALA A 160 0.39 -8.43 10.85
N MET A 161 0.67 -8.09 9.59
CA MET A 161 0.33 -8.94 8.46
C MET A 161 1.43 -8.92 7.41
N PHE A 162 1.66 -10.05 6.76
CA PHE A 162 2.35 -10.10 5.49
C PHE A 162 1.60 -11.03 4.53
N ILE A 163 1.78 -10.77 3.24
CA ILE A 163 1.07 -11.46 2.17
C ILE A 163 2.11 -12.08 1.24
N ILE A 164 1.90 -13.34 0.89
CA ILE A 164 2.68 -14.02 -0.15
C ILE A 164 1.77 -14.24 -1.34
N ASN A 165 2.19 -13.74 -2.50
CA ASN A 165 1.57 -14.12 -3.77
C ASN A 165 1.98 -15.57 -4.09
N HIS A 166 1.02 -16.49 -4.05
CA HIS A 166 1.29 -17.90 -4.26
C HIS A 166 1.79 -18.20 -5.68
N ASP A 167 1.43 -17.37 -6.66
CA ASP A 167 1.89 -17.54 -8.03
C ASP A 167 3.40 -17.31 -8.20
N VAL A 168 4.05 -16.61 -7.26
CA VAL A 168 5.51 -16.48 -7.27
C VAL A 168 6.21 -17.71 -6.69
N LEU A 169 5.50 -18.60 -6.00
CA LEU A 169 6.02 -19.84 -5.45
C LEU A 169 6.13 -20.98 -6.49
N LYS A 170 6.15 -20.65 -7.79
CA LYS A 170 6.33 -21.63 -8.87
C LYS A 170 7.83 -21.87 -9.12
N SER A 171 8.24 -23.12 -9.11
CA SER A 171 9.57 -23.59 -9.52
C SER A 171 9.39 -24.62 -10.65
N ASN A 172 9.94 -24.36 -11.85
CA ASN A 172 9.99 -25.33 -12.95
C ASN A 172 8.68 -26.14 -13.20
N ASP A 173 7.54 -25.43 -13.26
CA ASP A 173 6.17 -25.98 -13.44
C ASP A 173 5.55 -26.73 -12.24
N THR A 174 6.24 -26.82 -11.09
CA THR A 174 5.71 -27.28 -9.79
C THR A 174 5.61 -26.12 -8.80
N PHE A 175 4.68 -26.20 -7.84
CA PHE A 175 4.61 -25.23 -6.75
C PHE A 175 5.52 -25.68 -5.61
N THR A 176 6.33 -24.76 -5.08
CA THR A 176 7.08 -24.99 -3.84
C THR A 176 6.18 -24.71 -2.64
N GLU A 177 6.29 -25.53 -1.61
CA GLU A 177 5.48 -25.42 -0.40
C GLU A 177 6.29 -24.83 0.75
N ILE A 178 5.59 -24.32 1.76
CA ILE A 178 6.23 -23.84 2.98
C ILE A 178 6.55 -25.05 3.84
N LYS A 179 7.85 -25.35 3.96
CA LYS A 179 8.36 -26.40 4.85
C LYS A 179 8.32 -25.94 6.31
N GLN A 180 8.70 -24.69 6.55
CA GLN A 180 9.01 -24.19 7.89
C GLN A 180 8.87 -22.67 7.97
N MET A 181 8.36 -22.19 9.10
CA MET A 181 8.36 -20.78 9.46
C MET A 181 8.91 -20.59 10.87
N ASP A 182 9.92 -19.73 11.00
CA ASP A 182 10.50 -19.36 12.29
C ASP A 182 10.34 -17.86 12.52
N PHE A 183 9.72 -17.51 13.64
CA PHE A 183 9.50 -16.14 14.07
C PHE A 183 10.59 -15.78 15.06
N TYR A 184 11.37 -14.76 14.75
CA TYR A 184 12.42 -14.23 15.60
C TYR A 184 12.05 -12.82 16.03
N TYR A 185 12.17 -12.51 17.33
CA TYR A 185 12.13 -11.12 17.77
C TYR A 185 13.55 -10.57 17.89
N ARG A 186 13.74 -9.31 17.51
CA ARG A 186 15.04 -8.63 17.62
C ARG A 186 15.34 -8.25 19.05
N LEU A 187 16.61 -8.35 19.40
CA LEU A 187 17.21 -7.86 20.63
C LEU A 187 18.13 -6.68 20.30
N SER A 188 18.42 -5.89 21.33
CA SER A 188 19.48 -4.88 21.25
C SER A 188 20.80 -5.50 20.73
N GLU A 189 21.61 -4.69 20.02
CA GLU A 189 22.91 -5.11 19.47
C GLU A 189 22.84 -6.12 18.31
N SER A 190 21.78 -6.07 17.49
CA SER A 190 21.61 -6.89 16.28
C SER A 190 21.55 -8.40 16.53
N GLN A 191 21.12 -8.81 17.72
CA GLN A 191 20.82 -10.21 18.03
C GLN A 191 19.35 -10.50 17.79
N SER A 192 18.99 -11.77 17.61
CA SER A 192 17.59 -12.20 17.52
C SER A 192 17.38 -13.49 18.29
N THR A 193 16.16 -13.68 18.79
CA THR A 193 15.77 -14.88 19.55
C THR A 193 14.53 -15.49 18.95
N LEU A 194 14.51 -16.82 18.85
CA LEU A 194 13.37 -17.59 18.37
C LEU A 194 12.19 -17.42 19.34
N LEU A 195 11.06 -16.96 18.81
CA LEU A 195 9.78 -16.83 19.48
C LEU A 195 8.94 -18.07 19.26
N LEU A 196 8.63 -18.35 17.99
CA LEU A 196 7.71 -19.38 17.54
C LEU A 196 8.31 -20.10 16.35
N SER A 197 8.10 -21.40 16.28
CA SER A 197 8.52 -22.26 15.20
C SER A 197 7.34 -23.13 14.74
N LEU A 198 7.05 -23.09 13.45
CA LEU A 198 5.97 -23.84 12.79
C LEU A 198 6.57 -24.72 11.68
N ARG A 199 6.03 -25.92 11.48
CA ARG A 199 6.60 -26.93 10.56
C ARG A 199 5.51 -27.67 9.81
N ASN A 200 5.80 -28.09 8.59
CA ASN A 200 5.00 -29.07 7.88
C ASN A 200 5.38 -30.48 8.37
N GLU A 201 4.46 -31.18 9.02
CA GLU A 201 4.72 -32.52 9.59
C GLU A 201 5.04 -33.58 8.53
N ASN A 202 4.62 -33.35 7.27
CA ASN A 202 4.89 -34.26 6.16
C ASN A 202 6.38 -34.26 5.77
N GLU A 203 7.14 -33.26 6.20
CA GLU A 203 8.54 -33.04 5.83
C GLU A 203 9.53 -33.41 6.95
N GLU A 204 9.23 -33.09 8.22
CA GLU A 204 10.13 -33.34 9.36
C GLU A 204 9.38 -33.65 10.66
N THR A 205 10.03 -34.39 11.58
CA THR A 205 9.50 -34.66 12.93
C THR A 205 9.43 -33.39 13.79
N MET A 206 8.27 -33.14 14.39
CA MET A 206 7.99 -31.98 15.27
C MET A 206 8.68 -32.09 16.63
N PHE A 207 9.95 -31.72 16.73
CA PHE A 207 10.58 -31.36 18.01
C PHE A 207 11.14 -29.96 17.91
N LEU A 208 10.43 -28.99 18.49
CA LEU A 208 10.75 -27.57 18.40
C LEU A 208 10.97 -27.02 19.81
N VAL A 209 12.12 -26.37 20.02
CA VAL A 209 12.46 -25.72 21.28
C VAL A 209 12.32 -24.21 21.08
N ASP A 210 11.18 -23.65 21.47
CA ASP A 210 10.90 -22.20 21.43
C ASP A 210 10.28 -21.69 22.74
N LYS A 211 9.55 -20.56 22.72
CA LYS A 211 8.98 -19.94 23.93
C LYS A 211 7.65 -20.56 24.39
N PHE A 212 7.09 -21.48 23.61
CA PHE A 212 5.75 -22.03 23.84
C PHE A 212 5.81 -23.54 24.12
N ASP A 213 4.77 -24.04 24.79
CA ASP A 213 4.64 -25.46 25.12
C ASP A 213 4.44 -26.32 23.85
N GLU A 214 4.69 -27.63 23.95
CA GLU A 214 4.51 -28.57 22.85
C GLU A 214 3.03 -28.91 22.58
N SER A 215 2.10 -28.54 23.48
CA SER A 215 0.66 -28.79 23.35
C SER A 215 -0.07 -27.97 22.28
N PHE A 216 0.52 -26.87 21.80
CA PHE A 216 -0.06 -26.05 20.74
C PHE A 216 0.09 -26.71 19.37
N ASP A 217 -0.89 -26.53 18.49
CA ASP A 217 -0.74 -26.96 17.10
C ASP A 217 0.34 -26.13 16.39
N ARG A 218 1.25 -26.83 15.71
CA ARG A 218 2.41 -26.25 15.02
C ARG A 218 2.49 -26.68 13.57
N ASN A 219 1.48 -27.42 13.12
CA ASN A 219 1.48 -28.08 11.84
C ASN A 219 1.00 -27.16 10.71
N LEU A 220 1.83 -27.04 9.68
CA LEU A 220 1.54 -26.25 8.48
C LEU A 220 1.08 -27.13 7.29
N SER A 221 0.74 -28.40 7.51
CA SER A 221 0.38 -29.35 6.44
C SER A 221 -0.80 -28.89 5.57
N GLU A 222 -1.69 -28.04 6.09
CA GLU A 222 -2.82 -27.48 5.33
C GLU A 222 -2.41 -26.35 4.37
N LEU A 223 -1.18 -25.80 4.48
CA LEU A 223 -0.64 -24.76 3.57
C LEU A 223 -0.11 -25.38 2.25
N THR A 224 -0.97 -26.14 1.58
CA THR A 224 -0.67 -26.79 0.29
C THR A 224 -1.20 -25.97 -0.88
N ASN A 225 -0.62 -26.17 -2.06
CA ASN A 225 -1.08 -25.50 -3.29
C ASN A 225 -2.58 -25.75 -3.56
N GLU A 226 -3.06 -26.98 -3.36
CA GLU A 226 -4.48 -27.32 -3.54
C GLU A 226 -5.38 -26.51 -2.61
N ASN A 227 -4.96 -26.31 -1.37
CA ASN A 227 -5.74 -25.55 -0.39
C ASN A 227 -5.76 -24.05 -0.64
N ILE A 228 -4.69 -23.52 -1.22
CA ILE A 228 -4.53 -22.09 -1.54
C ILE A 228 -5.25 -21.72 -2.85
N GLN A 229 -5.38 -22.66 -3.79
CA GLN A 229 -6.08 -22.41 -5.05
C GLN A 229 -7.61 -22.45 -4.89
N ILE A 230 -8.18 -21.36 -4.37
CA ILE A 230 -9.64 -21.20 -4.18
C ILE A 230 -10.45 -21.54 -5.44
N LEU A 231 -9.96 -21.15 -6.62
CA LEU A 231 -10.65 -21.36 -7.90
C LEU A 231 -10.66 -22.82 -8.37
N SER A 232 -9.83 -23.68 -7.78
CA SER A 232 -9.92 -25.12 -8.00
C SER A 232 -11.12 -25.74 -7.28
N LYS A 233 -11.61 -25.08 -6.22
CA LYS A 233 -12.70 -25.52 -5.35
C LYS A 233 -14.03 -24.83 -5.67
N ILE A 234 -13.98 -23.53 -5.99
CA ILE A 234 -15.16 -22.68 -6.20
C ILE A 234 -15.09 -22.05 -7.59
N ASN A 235 -16.13 -22.24 -8.39
CA ASN A 235 -16.23 -21.62 -9.72
C ASN A 235 -16.30 -20.09 -9.60
N PHE A 236 -15.56 -19.39 -10.47
CA PHE A 236 -15.50 -17.94 -10.56
C PHE A 236 -16.88 -17.27 -10.61
N GLU A 237 -17.83 -17.82 -11.37
CA GLU A 237 -19.16 -17.24 -11.54
C GLU A 237 -19.97 -17.16 -10.24
N ASN A 238 -19.63 -17.97 -9.24
CA ASN A 238 -20.33 -18.03 -7.96
C ASN A 238 -19.55 -17.40 -6.80
N LEU A 239 -18.36 -16.85 -7.05
CA LEU A 239 -17.42 -16.48 -5.99
C LEU A 239 -17.96 -15.39 -5.05
N GLU A 240 -18.66 -14.38 -5.61
CA GLU A 240 -19.28 -13.31 -4.82
C GLU A 240 -20.41 -13.82 -3.90
N ALA A 241 -21.14 -14.85 -4.34
CA ALA A 241 -22.32 -15.37 -3.63
C ALA A 241 -22.02 -16.63 -2.81
N HIS A 242 -20.81 -17.17 -2.88
CA HIS A 242 -20.46 -18.43 -2.22
C HIS A 242 -20.40 -18.27 -0.69
N GLU A 243 -20.95 -19.22 0.04
CA GLU A 243 -21.08 -19.11 1.50
C GLU A 243 -19.74 -19.11 2.23
N ASP A 244 -18.72 -19.79 1.70
CA ASP A 244 -17.37 -19.82 2.24
C ASP A 244 -16.51 -18.60 1.88
N ILE A 245 -17.02 -17.68 1.05
CA ILE A 245 -16.28 -16.50 0.61
C ILE A 245 -16.78 -15.27 1.36
N TYR A 246 -15.82 -14.50 1.87
CA TYR A 246 -16.03 -13.15 2.37
C TYR A 246 -15.71 -12.14 1.28
N PHE A 247 -16.68 -11.27 0.99
CA PHE A 247 -16.54 -10.17 0.04
C PHE A 247 -17.41 -8.98 0.47
N ASP A 248 -16.79 -7.89 0.86
CA ASP A 248 -17.45 -6.60 1.07
C ASP A 248 -17.43 -5.77 -0.22
N ASN A 249 -18.56 -5.75 -0.93
CA ASN A 249 -18.72 -5.01 -2.19
C ASN A 249 -18.72 -3.47 -2.04
N THR A 250 -18.65 -2.96 -0.82
CA THR A 250 -18.63 -1.52 -0.54
C THR A 250 -17.22 -0.96 -0.49
N LEU A 251 -16.21 -1.75 -0.12
CA LEU A 251 -14.84 -1.29 0.11
C LEU A 251 -14.25 -0.53 -1.08
N MET A 252 -14.38 -1.07 -2.29
CA MET A 252 -13.89 -0.41 -3.50
C MET A 252 -14.59 0.94 -3.76
N LYS A 253 -15.90 1.03 -3.48
CA LYS A 253 -16.64 2.29 -3.58
C LYS A 253 -16.15 3.29 -2.51
N GLN A 254 -15.84 2.81 -1.32
CA GLN A 254 -15.31 3.64 -0.24
C GLN A 254 -13.92 4.20 -0.59
N LEU A 255 -12.99 3.37 -1.08
CA LEU A 255 -11.68 3.81 -1.58
C LEU A 255 -11.83 4.87 -2.68
N ASN A 256 -12.75 4.66 -3.63
CA ASN A 256 -12.95 5.59 -4.74
C ASN A 256 -13.52 6.97 -4.32
N ARG A 257 -14.19 7.08 -3.16
CA ARG A 257 -14.61 8.39 -2.62
C ARG A 257 -13.41 9.29 -2.31
N TYR A 258 -12.26 8.70 -2.02
CA TYR A 258 -11.01 9.41 -1.74
C TYR A 258 -10.31 9.96 -3.00
N ASN A 259 -10.81 9.64 -4.20
CA ASN A 259 -10.38 10.30 -5.44
C ASN A 259 -10.61 11.83 -5.40
N LYS A 260 -11.41 12.34 -4.45
CA LYS A 260 -11.52 13.78 -4.11
C LYS A 260 -10.15 14.45 -3.92
N TYR A 261 -9.15 13.75 -3.39
CA TYR A 261 -7.81 14.32 -3.17
C TYR A 261 -7.09 14.67 -4.47
N TYR A 262 -7.25 13.87 -5.52
CA TYR A 262 -6.75 14.22 -6.85
C TYR A 262 -7.36 15.53 -7.33
N PHE A 263 -8.69 15.67 -7.24
CA PHE A 263 -9.36 16.89 -7.67
C PHE A 263 -8.90 18.10 -6.88
N ILE A 264 -8.79 18.00 -5.55
CA ILE A 264 -8.37 19.10 -4.68
C ILE A 264 -6.92 19.50 -4.99
N TYR A 265 -5.97 18.56 -4.92
CA TYR A 265 -4.55 18.87 -5.02
C TYR A 265 -4.13 19.24 -6.45
N LEU A 266 -4.68 18.58 -7.48
CA LEU A 266 -4.40 18.97 -8.86
C LEU A 266 -5.00 20.34 -9.17
N SER A 267 -6.20 20.67 -8.70
CA SER A 267 -6.81 21.99 -8.92
C SER A 267 -5.98 23.11 -8.30
N ILE A 268 -5.53 22.93 -7.05
CA ILE A 268 -4.62 23.89 -6.39
C ILE A 268 -3.33 24.04 -7.20
N THR A 269 -2.76 22.93 -7.67
CA THR A 269 -1.54 22.92 -8.49
C THR A 269 -1.74 23.64 -9.82
N PHE A 270 -2.87 23.43 -10.50
CA PHE A 270 -3.22 24.16 -11.72
C PHE A 270 -3.32 25.67 -11.50
N VAL A 271 -3.93 26.11 -10.40
CA VAL A 271 -4.03 27.53 -10.06
C VAL A 271 -2.64 28.14 -9.82
N ILE A 272 -1.78 27.46 -9.05
CA ILE A 272 -0.43 27.92 -8.74
C ILE A 272 0.42 27.97 -10.01
N LEU A 273 0.52 26.85 -10.75
CA LEU A 273 1.33 26.77 -11.97
C LEU A 273 0.78 27.66 -13.07
N GLY A 274 -0.55 27.81 -13.19
CA GLY A 274 -1.18 28.74 -14.14
C GLY A 274 -0.83 30.19 -13.82
N THR A 275 -0.83 30.56 -12.54
CA THR A 275 -0.41 31.89 -12.08
C THR A 275 1.07 32.12 -12.39
N LEU A 276 1.94 31.16 -12.08
CA LEU A 276 3.36 31.25 -12.39
C LEU A 276 3.60 31.34 -13.91
N ALA A 277 2.92 30.51 -14.71
CA ALA A 277 3.00 30.56 -16.18
C ALA A 277 2.60 31.93 -16.73
N TYR A 278 1.54 32.53 -16.17
CA TYR A 278 1.16 33.90 -16.51
C TYR A 278 2.31 34.89 -16.27
N PHE A 279 2.93 34.85 -15.08
CA PHE A 279 4.03 35.76 -14.75
C PHE A 279 5.29 35.52 -15.60
N PHE A 280 5.66 34.26 -15.83
CA PHE A 280 6.86 33.92 -16.60
C PHE A 280 6.74 34.20 -18.10
N PHE A 281 5.57 33.97 -18.70
CA PHE A 281 5.43 34.03 -20.16
C PHE A 281 4.61 35.19 -20.68
N PHE A 282 3.59 35.64 -19.95
CA PHE A 282 2.59 36.57 -20.49
C PHE A 282 2.63 37.95 -19.87
N HIS A 283 2.94 38.06 -18.57
CA HIS A 283 2.82 39.29 -17.81
C HIS A 283 3.61 40.45 -18.44
N LYS A 284 4.86 40.22 -18.83
CA LYS A 284 5.68 41.25 -19.50
C LYS A 284 5.03 41.76 -20.79
N HIS A 285 4.54 40.85 -21.65
CA HIS A 285 3.90 41.21 -22.91
C HIS A 285 2.57 41.95 -22.69
N VAL A 286 1.76 41.49 -21.74
CA VAL A 286 0.50 42.13 -21.34
C VAL A 286 0.77 43.55 -20.82
N MET A 287 1.76 43.73 -19.95
CA MET A 287 2.13 45.04 -19.40
C MET A 287 2.66 46.00 -20.44
N ILE A 288 3.46 45.53 -21.41
CA ILE A 288 3.92 46.35 -22.53
C ILE A 288 2.73 46.83 -23.38
N LYS A 289 1.83 45.91 -23.77
CA LYS A 289 0.63 46.25 -24.55
C LYS A 289 -0.28 47.23 -23.80
N TYR A 290 -0.49 47.00 -22.49
CA TYR A 290 -1.28 47.87 -21.64
C TYR A 290 -0.70 49.29 -21.57
N LYS A 291 0.61 49.43 -21.32
CA LYS A 291 1.29 50.74 -21.32
C LYS A 291 1.23 51.43 -22.68
N GLY A 292 1.39 50.69 -23.78
CA GLY A 292 1.27 51.21 -25.14
C GLY A 292 -0.13 51.77 -25.42
N ASN A 293 -1.17 50.99 -25.12
CA ASN A 293 -2.57 51.43 -25.28
C ASN A 293 -2.89 52.66 -24.43
N LYS A 294 -2.37 52.73 -23.20
CA LYS A 294 -2.56 53.89 -22.32
C LYS A 294 -1.93 55.16 -22.91
N LYS A 295 -0.70 55.06 -23.43
CA LYS A 295 -0.04 56.19 -24.11
C LYS A 295 -0.81 56.66 -25.34
N MET A 296 -1.24 55.74 -26.22
CA MET A 296 -2.05 56.10 -27.39
C MET A 296 -3.34 56.82 -27.02
N LYS A 297 -4.07 56.35 -26.00
CA LYS A 297 -5.29 57.03 -25.52
C LYS A 297 -5.01 58.44 -25.01
N GLN A 298 -3.88 58.61 -24.33
CA GLN A 298 -3.48 59.92 -23.81
C GLN A 298 -3.09 60.88 -24.95
N GLU A 299 -2.32 60.41 -25.94
CA GLU A 299 -1.98 61.19 -27.14
C GLU A 299 -3.23 61.58 -27.95
N GLN A 300 -4.23 60.70 -28.05
CA GLN A 300 -5.52 61.01 -28.69
C GLN A 300 -6.29 62.09 -27.93
N LEU A 301 -6.31 62.02 -26.60
CA LEU A 301 -6.97 63.01 -25.75
C LEU A 301 -6.27 64.38 -25.86
N ASP A 302 -4.93 64.41 -25.83
CA ASP A 302 -4.15 65.64 -25.93
C ASP A 302 -4.37 66.33 -27.30
N LYS A 303 -4.41 65.55 -28.39
CA LYS A 303 -4.76 66.06 -29.72
C LYS A 303 -6.17 66.65 -29.76
N PHE A 304 -7.15 65.95 -29.18
CA PHE A 304 -8.54 66.42 -29.12
C PHE A 304 -8.67 67.73 -28.32
N VAL A 305 -7.95 67.86 -27.19
CA VAL A 305 -7.92 69.10 -26.39
C VAL A 305 -7.27 70.24 -27.18
N GLN A 306 -6.17 69.97 -27.90
CA GLN A 306 -5.54 70.99 -28.75
C GLN A 306 -6.45 71.44 -29.90
N GLU A 307 -7.16 70.52 -30.55
CA GLU A 307 -8.14 70.85 -31.59
C GLU A 307 -9.28 71.72 -31.04
N LEU A 308 -9.82 71.40 -29.86
CA LEU A 308 -10.82 72.23 -29.18
C LEU A 308 -10.29 73.62 -28.83
N ALA A 309 -9.07 73.71 -28.30
CA ALA A 309 -8.45 74.99 -27.96
C ALA A 309 -8.20 75.87 -29.19
N ASN A 310 -7.78 75.28 -30.31
CA ASN A 310 -7.60 76.00 -31.57
C ASN A 310 -8.93 76.44 -32.17
N LYS A 311 -9.99 75.63 -32.05
CA LYS A 311 -11.33 75.99 -32.51
C LYS A 311 -11.94 77.15 -31.73
N ASN A 312 -11.67 77.25 -30.42
CA ASN A 312 -12.11 78.36 -29.57
C ASN A 312 -11.29 79.66 -29.76
N LYS A 313 -10.09 79.60 -30.35
CA LYS A 313 -9.28 80.80 -30.68
C LYS A 313 -9.62 81.42 -32.05
N GLY A 314 -10.42 80.72 -32.86
CA GLY A 314 -10.86 81.16 -34.19
C GLY A 314 -12.31 81.67 -34.23
N ALA A 315 -12.94 81.92 -33.08
CA ALA A 315 -14.25 82.54 -32.92
C ALA A 315 -14.08 83.90 -32.24
#